data_AF-A0A6N9YMK8-F1
#
_entry.id   AF-A0A6N9YMK8-F1
#
_cell.length_a   1.000
_cell.length_b   1.000
_cell.length_c   1.000
_cell.angle_alpha   90.00
_cell.angle_beta   90.00
_cell.angle_gamma   90.00
#
_symmetry.space_group_name_H-M   'P 1'
#
loop_
_entity.id
_entity.type
_entity.pdbx_description
1 polymer ?
#
loop_
_entity_poly.entity_id
_entity_poly.type
_entity_poly.pdbx_seq_one_letter_code
_entity_poly.pdbx_strand_id
1 'polypeptide(L)'
;MAFSRIAGRMAMGIAGGVLSAALALHPAGATGVQDSQSRADEEKMANAWVPAQQQLRFGAEPLGYVQDAASRAATQAACSISPEQATALGIAMTWPEVAPSGAPPSPMTLSRYDTQPALGDPQDRAPGLWFHPGIGMWQLDSAGLGTDFTAAEAMDSQYAAERMAPFIVDKYCARRNSGGTPAAARAHAWTDWVACRQGACEDTYQRALNGVVAVDGVDRYGGTQMRRCWYQGGAHDCAFVDPANAQGSAWWAAPGGGRSPVAAPFYVIRLDSGGSSTELRYWLSIDSGASTDVRAMRPFGVNARNGLSWSTGPGLCDLTAQRGDC
;
A
#
# COMPACT_ATOMS: atom_id res chain seq x y z
N MET A 1 -46.93 28.05 -26.52
CA MET A 1 -46.39 29.39 -26.25
C MET A 1 -45.21 29.63 -27.17
N ALA A 2 -45.33 30.65 -28.01
CA ALA A 2 -44.46 30.94 -29.13
C ALA A 2 -43.20 31.71 -28.68
N PHE A 3 -42.04 31.37 -29.24
CA PHE A 3 -40.84 32.19 -29.15
C PHE A 3 -40.79 33.17 -30.31
N SER A 4 -40.76 34.47 -29.98
CA SER A 4 -40.60 35.58 -30.90
C SER A 4 -39.12 35.95 -31.05
N ARG A 5 -38.71 36.21 -32.30
CA ARG A 5 -37.40 36.70 -32.72
C ARG A 5 -37.27 38.20 -32.42
N ILE A 6 -36.07 38.69 -32.05
CA ILE A 6 -35.57 40.00 -32.53
C ILE A 6 -34.04 39.92 -32.73
N ALA A 7 -33.61 40.34 -33.92
CA ALA A 7 -32.23 40.60 -34.32
C ALA A 7 -31.89 42.09 -34.09
N GLY A 8 -30.62 42.41 -33.82
CA GLY A 8 -30.12 43.79 -33.78
C GLY A 8 -28.63 43.85 -34.10
N ARG A 9 -28.26 44.69 -35.08
CA ARG A 9 -26.96 44.83 -35.76
C ARG A 9 -25.99 45.81 -35.06
N MET A 10 -24.70 45.59 -35.35
CA MET A 10 -23.57 46.52 -35.58
C MET A 10 -23.21 47.61 -34.56
N ALA A 11 -21.93 47.62 -34.15
CA ALA A 11 -21.02 48.76 -34.34
C ALA A 11 -19.54 48.35 -34.17
N MET A 12 -18.71 48.98 -35.01
CA MET A 12 -17.26 48.89 -35.19
C MET A 12 -16.54 49.79 -34.16
N GLY A 13 -15.32 49.44 -33.70
CA GLY A 13 -14.55 50.37 -32.86
C GLY A 13 -13.19 49.90 -32.31
N ILE A 14 -12.15 49.98 -33.14
CA ILE A 14 -10.79 50.52 -32.86
C ILE A 14 -9.91 49.91 -31.74
N ALA A 15 -8.82 49.29 -32.22
CA ALA A 15 -7.41 49.34 -31.81
C ALA A 15 -6.99 49.50 -30.34
N GLY A 16 -6.18 48.53 -29.89
CA GLY A 16 -5.35 48.60 -28.70
C GLY A 16 -4.45 47.36 -28.60
N GLY A 17 -3.48 47.24 -29.50
CA GLY A 17 -2.50 46.16 -29.47
C GLY A 17 -1.51 46.36 -28.34
N VAL A 18 -1.61 45.52 -27.29
CA VAL A 18 -0.51 45.28 -26.35
C VAL A 18 0.05 43.91 -26.70
N LEU A 19 1.23 43.89 -27.33
CA LEU A 19 2.05 42.68 -27.42
C LEU A 19 2.51 42.29 -26.01
N SER A 20 1.77 41.41 -25.36
CA SER A 20 2.30 40.61 -24.27
C SER A 20 2.95 39.37 -24.89
N ALA A 21 4.27 39.38 -25.00
CA ALA A 21 5.04 38.18 -25.24
C ALA A 21 4.86 37.24 -24.03
N ALA A 22 3.88 36.34 -24.12
CA ALA A 22 3.76 35.24 -23.19
C ALA A 22 4.91 34.27 -23.46
N LEU A 23 6.02 34.46 -22.72
CA LEU A 23 6.98 33.39 -22.47
C LEU A 23 6.21 32.25 -21.82
N ALA A 24 5.84 31.25 -22.62
CA ALA A 24 5.36 29.96 -22.13
C ALA A 24 6.52 29.27 -21.42
N LEU A 25 6.70 29.61 -20.15
CA LEU A 25 7.41 28.80 -19.17
C LEU A 25 6.67 27.46 -19.08
N HIS A 26 7.10 26.50 -19.90
CA HIS A 26 6.73 25.11 -19.72
C HIS A 26 7.32 24.69 -18.38
N PRO A 27 6.52 24.22 -17.40
CA PRO A 27 7.08 23.67 -16.19
C PRO A 27 7.85 22.39 -16.57
N ALA A 28 9.17 22.44 -16.46
CA ALA A 28 10.10 21.33 -16.72
C ALA A 28 10.02 20.22 -15.65
N GLY A 29 8.82 19.94 -15.12
CA GLY A 29 8.60 19.00 -14.01
C GLY A 29 7.69 17.81 -14.33
N ALA A 30 6.97 17.81 -15.46
CA ALA A 30 6.01 16.75 -15.77
C ALA A 30 6.65 15.47 -16.34
N THR A 31 7.80 15.59 -17.01
CA THR A 31 8.46 14.45 -17.66
C THR A 31 9.19 13.53 -16.68
N GLY A 32 9.76 14.06 -15.59
CA GLY A 32 10.51 13.26 -14.61
C GLY A 32 9.63 12.38 -13.70
N VAL A 33 8.41 12.81 -13.40
CA VAL A 33 7.48 12.01 -12.55
C VAL A 33 6.90 10.84 -13.33
N GLN A 34 6.53 11.03 -14.60
CA GLN A 34 6.02 9.94 -15.45
C GLN A 34 7.08 8.87 -15.73
N ASP A 35 8.34 9.27 -16.01
CA ASP A 35 9.45 8.33 -16.21
C ASP A 35 9.76 7.51 -14.94
N SER A 36 9.63 8.12 -13.76
CA SER A 36 9.84 7.41 -12.49
C SER A 36 8.78 6.33 -12.22
N GLN A 37 7.53 6.60 -12.60
CA GLN A 37 6.39 5.72 -12.39
C GLN A 37 6.32 4.61 -13.44
N SER A 38 6.60 4.90 -14.72
CA SER A 38 6.69 3.86 -15.75
C SER A 38 7.79 2.84 -15.43
N ARG A 39 8.94 3.31 -14.96
CA ARG A 39 10.03 2.43 -14.51
C ARG A 39 9.65 1.60 -13.29
N ALA A 40 8.94 2.19 -12.33
CA ALA A 40 8.44 1.43 -11.18
C ALA A 40 7.44 0.34 -11.60
N ASP A 41 6.54 0.65 -12.54
CA ASP A 41 5.59 -0.33 -13.08
C ASP A 41 6.30 -1.45 -13.86
N GLU A 42 7.29 -1.12 -14.68
CA GLU A 42 8.11 -2.10 -15.41
C GLU A 42 8.84 -3.05 -14.47
N GLU A 43 9.43 -2.54 -13.38
CA GLU A 43 10.09 -3.37 -12.39
C GLU A 43 9.13 -4.25 -11.59
N LYS A 44 7.97 -3.71 -11.19
CA LYS A 44 6.91 -4.51 -10.57
C LYS A 44 6.51 -5.68 -11.45
N MET A 45 6.34 -5.42 -12.75
CA MET A 45 6.05 -6.46 -13.74
C MET A 45 7.19 -7.46 -13.90
N ALA A 46 8.43 -6.99 -13.97
CA ALA A 46 9.60 -7.85 -14.08
C ALA A 46 9.78 -8.76 -12.86
N ASN A 47 9.31 -8.34 -11.69
CA ASN A 47 9.33 -9.09 -10.44
C ASN A 47 8.05 -9.87 -10.15
N ALA A 48 7.02 -9.79 -11.00
CA ALA A 48 5.75 -10.50 -10.83
C ALA A 48 5.81 -11.99 -11.21
N TRP A 49 7.01 -12.55 -11.34
CA TRP A 49 7.20 -13.94 -11.71
C TRP A 49 6.81 -14.84 -10.54
N VAL A 50 6.07 -15.92 -10.81
CA VAL A 50 5.83 -17.00 -9.85
C VAL A 50 6.16 -18.31 -10.55
N PRO A 51 7.16 -19.10 -10.11
CA PRO A 51 7.54 -20.31 -10.83
C PRO A 51 6.35 -21.28 -10.91
N ALA A 52 6.03 -21.73 -12.12
CA ALA A 52 4.86 -22.58 -12.37
C ALA A 52 4.91 -23.91 -11.60
N GLN A 53 6.11 -24.45 -11.38
CA GLN A 53 6.34 -25.70 -10.66
C GLN A 53 6.35 -25.54 -9.14
N GLN A 54 6.39 -24.30 -8.64
CA GLN A 54 6.43 -24.06 -7.20
C GLN A 54 5.02 -24.21 -6.61
N GLN A 55 4.92 -24.90 -5.48
CA GLN A 55 3.67 -24.94 -4.74
C GLN A 55 3.42 -23.58 -4.07
N LEU A 56 2.20 -23.06 -4.18
CA LEU A 56 1.81 -21.83 -3.50
C LEU A 56 1.69 -22.11 -2.00
N ARG A 57 2.44 -21.36 -1.20
CA ARG A 57 2.43 -21.44 0.26
C ARG A 57 1.84 -20.15 0.83
N PHE A 58 1.19 -20.24 1.98
CA PHE A 58 0.62 -19.10 2.71
C PHE A 58 0.70 -19.36 4.21
N GLY A 59 0.90 -18.31 5.00
CA GLY A 59 0.90 -18.45 6.47
C GLY A 59 -0.41 -19.06 6.95
N ALA A 60 -0.36 -20.06 7.83
CA ALA A 60 -1.55 -20.79 8.25
C ALA A 60 -2.55 -19.88 8.97
N GLU A 61 -2.08 -19.05 9.90
CA GLU A 61 -2.91 -18.07 10.61
C GLU A 61 -3.46 -16.99 9.66
N PRO A 62 -2.63 -16.27 8.86
CA PRO A 62 -3.13 -15.34 7.84
C PRO A 62 -4.12 -15.97 6.84
N LEU A 63 -3.90 -17.21 6.41
CA LEU A 63 -4.81 -17.91 5.49
C LEU A 63 -6.19 -18.12 6.12
N GLY A 64 -6.23 -18.49 7.41
CA GLY A 64 -7.49 -18.63 8.16
C GLY A 64 -8.29 -17.33 8.19
N TYR A 65 -7.63 -16.19 8.46
CA TYR A 65 -8.32 -14.89 8.42
C TYR A 65 -8.86 -14.54 7.04
N VAL A 66 -8.12 -14.86 5.97
CA VAL A 66 -8.60 -14.62 4.60
C VAL A 66 -9.77 -15.53 4.26
N GLN A 67 -9.73 -16.80 4.62
CA GLN A 67 -10.84 -17.75 4.42
C GLN A 67 -12.11 -17.28 5.12
N ASP A 68 -11.99 -16.84 6.38
CA ASP A 68 -13.12 -16.32 7.16
C ASP A 68 -13.72 -15.05 6.53
N ALA A 69 -12.87 -14.09 6.15
CA ALA A 69 -13.31 -12.85 5.50
C ALA A 69 -13.92 -13.12 4.12
N ALA A 70 -13.31 -14.00 3.33
CA ALA A 70 -13.79 -14.40 2.00
C ALA A 70 -15.12 -15.15 2.06
N SER A 71 -15.33 -16.02 3.06
CA SER A 71 -16.60 -16.70 3.26
C SER A 71 -17.73 -15.72 3.57
N ARG A 72 -17.47 -14.71 4.42
CA ARG A 72 -18.43 -13.63 4.69
C ARG A 72 -18.72 -12.80 3.44
N ALA A 73 -17.67 -12.40 2.72
CA ALA A 73 -17.80 -11.63 1.48
C ALA A 73 -18.59 -12.39 0.41
N ALA A 74 -18.33 -13.70 0.22
CA ALA A 74 -19.06 -14.55 -0.71
C ALA A 74 -20.55 -14.66 -0.36
N THR A 75 -20.88 -14.76 0.93
CA THR A 75 -22.27 -14.82 1.41
C THR A 75 -23.04 -13.53 1.13
N GLN A 76 -22.35 -12.39 1.18
CA GLN A 76 -22.94 -11.05 0.98
C GLN A 76 -22.83 -10.58 -0.49
N ALA A 77 -22.19 -11.37 -1.35
CA ALA A 77 -21.86 -10.98 -2.71
C ALA A 77 -23.11 -10.76 -3.57
N ALA A 78 -23.08 -9.74 -4.42
CA ALA A 78 -24.15 -9.44 -5.38
C ALA A 78 -24.15 -10.37 -6.61
N CYS A 79 -23.30 -11.40 -6.64
CA CYS A 79 -23.21 -12.39 -7.70
C CYS A 79 -22.82 -13.76 -7.13
N SER A 80 -23.01 -14.83 -7.90
CA SER A 80 -22.60 -16.18 -7.47
C SER A 80 -21.07 -16.33 -7.44
N ILE A 81 -20.54 -16.56 -6.24
CA ILE A 81 -19.15 -16.91 -5.97
C ILE A 81 -19.10 -17.80 -4.71
N SER A 82 -18.29 -18.85 -4.74
CA SER A 82 -18.09 -19.71 -3.56
C SER A 82 -17.05 -19.12 -2.59
N PRO A 83 -17.07 -19.49 -1.30
CA PRO A 83 -16.01 -19.11 -0.35
C PRO A 83 -14.60 -19.47 -0.83
N GLU A 84 -14.42 -20.63 -1.48
CA GLU A 84 -13.14 -21.08 -2.01
C GLU A 84 -12.67 -20.19 -3.18
N GLN A 85 -13.59 -19.83 -4.07
CA GLN A 85 -13.30 -18.88 -5.16
C GLN A 85 -12.99 -17.50 -4.63
N ALA A 86 -13.72 -17.01 -3.62
CA ALA A 86 -13.47 -15.72 -3.00
C ALA A 86 -12.11 -15.70 -2.28
N THR A 87 -11.75 -16.80 -1.61
CA THR A 87 -10.43 -16.96 -0.96
C THR A 87 -9.32 -16.91 -2.00
N ALA A 88 -9.38 -17.76 -3.04
CA ALA A 88 -8.38 -17.78 -4.10
C ALA A 88 -8.27 -16.43 -4.82
N LEU A 89 -9.41 -15.76 -5.07
CA LEU A 89 -9.46 -14.43 -5.68
C LEU A 89 -8.77 -13.38 -4.79
N GLY A 90 -8.97 -13.47 -3.47
CA GLY A 90 -8.44 -12.55 -2.46
C GLY A 90 -6.95 -12.69 -2.17
N ILE A 91 -6.34 -13.85 -2.46
CA ILE A 91 -4.91 -14.09 -2.23
C ILE A 91 -4.06 -14.11 -3.51
N ALA A 92 -4.67 -14.22 -4.70
CA ALA A 92 -3.96 -14.38 -5.97
C ALA A 92 -2.86 -13.35 -6.22
N MET A 93 -3.08 -12.08 -5.86
CA MET A 93 -2.12 -10.99 -6.06
C MET A 93 -0.91 -11.05 -5.12
N THR A 94 -1.02 -11.72 -3.97
CA THR A 94 0.00 -11.65 -2.93
C THR A 94 1.34 -12.25 -3.38
N TRP A 95 1.34 -13.33 -4.17
CA TRP A 95 2.58 -13.90 -4.69
C TRP A 95 3.28 -13.02 -5.73
N PRO A 96 2.66 -12.63 -6.86
CA PRO A 96 3.33 -11.79 -7.82
C PRO A 96 3.69 -10.41 -7.25
N GLU A 97 2.97 -9.91 -6.23
CA GLU A 97 3.27 -8.61 -5.62
C GLU A 97 4.38 -8.68 -4.56
N VAL A 98 4.35 -9.67 -3.65
CA VAL A 98 5.21 -9.69 -2.44
C VAL A 98 5.89 -11.03 -2.13
N ALA A 99 5.63 -12.08 -2.90
CA ALA A 99 6.27 -13.37 -2.71
C ALA A 99 6.47 -14.12 -4.04
N PRO A 100 7.24 -13.55 -4.98
CA PRO A 100 7.40 -14.12 -6.32
C PRO A 100 8.00 -15.52 -6.29
N SER A 101 8.75 -15.86 -5.24
CA SER A 101 9.27 -17.21 -5.03
C SER A 101 8.21 -18.28 -4.72
N GLY A 102 6.94 -17.92 -4.53
CA GLY A 102 5.88 -18.84 -4.06
C GLY A 102 5.92 -19.14 -2.55
N ALA A 103 6.86 -18.53 -1.82
CA ALA A 103 6.90 -18.53 -0.35
C ALA A 103 5.61 -17.90 0.24
N PRO A 104 5.29 -18.15 1.53
CA PRO A 104 4.20 -17.45 2.18
C PRO A 104 4.42 -15.93 2.13
N PRO A 105 3.47 -15.13 1.63
CA PRO A 105 3.52 -13.68 1.70
C PRO A 105 3.75 -13.18 3.13
N SER A 106 4.58 -12.15 3.29
CA SER A 106 4.82 -11.56 4.61
C SER A 106 3.81 -10.44 4.91
N PRO A 107 3.07 -10.50 6.02
CA PRO A 107 2.29 -9.38 6.50
C PRO A 107 3.11 -8.11 6.76
N MET A 108 4.42 -8.22 7.05
CA MET A 108 5.29 -7.04 7.26
C MET A 108 5.79 -6.40 5.97
N THR A 109 5.44 -6.89 4.77
CA THR A 109 6.07 -6.43 3.52
C THR A 109 6.03 -4.91 3.35
N LEU A 110 7.19 -4.31 3.07
CA LEU A 110 7.34 -2.89 2.75
C LEU A 110 7.64 -2.71 1.25
N SER A 111 6.81 -1.96 0.53
CA SER A 111 7.02 -1.69 -0.91
C SER A 111 8.32 -0.94 -1.16
N ARG A 112 9.16 -1.42 -2.07
CA ARG A 112 10.47 -0.81 -2.39
C ARG A 112 10.61 -0.26 -3.81
N TYR A 113 9.50 -0.07 -4.52
CA TYR A 113 9.52 0.41 -5.90
C TYR A 113 9.54 1.94 -6.04
N ASP A 114 9.08 2.63 -5.00
CA ASP A 114 8.96 4.08 -4.95
C ASP A 114 10.27 4.74 -4.53
N THR A 115 10.68 5.79 -5.25
CA THR A 115 11.95 6.52 -5.00
C THR A 115 11.77 8.03 -4.92
N GLN A 116 10.53 8.50 -4.69
CA GLN A 116 10.23 9.93 -4.61
C GLN A 116 10.94 10.53 -3.39
N PRO A 117 11.64 11.67 -3.51
CA PRO A 117 12.43 12.23 -2.42
C PRO A 117 11.64 12.50 -1.12
N ALA A 118 10.35 12.84 -1.22
CA ALA A 118 9.51 13.11 -0.05
C ALA A 118 9.31 11.90 0.88
N LEU A 119 9.55 10.68 0.37
CA LEU A 119 9.48 9.44 1.14
C LEU A 119 10.73 9.20 1.99
N GLY A 120 11.84 9.89 1.73
CA GLY A 120 13.03 9.86 2.58
C GLY A 120 13.07 11.04 3.54
N ASP A 121 13.83 10.90 4.63
CA ASP A 121 14.14 12.02 5.50
C ASP A 121 14.86 13.14 4.71
N PRO A 122 14.29 14.37 4.64
CA PRO A 122 14.87 15.45 3.84
C PRO A 122 16.22 15.96 4.37
N GLN A 123 16.60 15.58 5.59
CA GLN A 123 17.90 15.93 6.18
C GLN A 123 18.97 14.84 5.99
N ASP A 124 18.61 13.71 5.37
CA ASP A 124 19.51 12.56 5.14
C ASP A 124 20.26 12.13 6.41
N ARG A 125 19.55 12.11 7.55
CA ARG A 125 20.18 11.82 8.86
C ARG A 125 20.66 10.38 9.00
N ALA A 126 20.03 9.44 8.27
CA ALA A 126 20.43 8.05 8.17
C ALA A 126 19.73 7.38 6.97
N PRO A 127 20.37 6.38 6.32
CA PRO A 127 19.88 5.79 5.07
C PRO A 127 18.55 5.02 5.21
N GLY A 128 18.24 4.50 6.40
CA GLY A 128 17.02 3.74 6.67
C GLY A 128 15.81 4.59 7.08
N LEU A 129 15.92 5.92 7.07
CA LEU A 129 14.80 6.81 7.39
C LEU A 129 13.91 6.98 6.15
N TRP A 130 13.10 5.96 5.89
CA TRP A 130 12.29 5.86 4.67
C TRP A 130 10.85 5.45 4.97
N PHE A 131 9.89 6.19 4.40
CA PHE A 131 8.47 5.93 4.48
C PHE A 131 8.00 5.12 3.27
N HIS A 132 7.78 3.82 3.46
CA HIS A 132 7.21 2.96 2.42
C HIS A 132 5.69 3.25 2.26
N PRO A 133 5.20 3.60 1.05
CA PRO A 133 3.80 3.95 0.84
C PRO A 133 2.88 2.72 0.72
N GLY A 134 3.36 1.61 0.17
CA GLY A 134 2.65 0.34 0.05
C GLY A 134 3.08 -0.63 1.14
N ILE A 135 2.13 -1.18 1.89
CA ILE A 135 2.40 -2.01 3.08
C ILE A 135 1.57 -3.30 3.05
N GLY A 136 2.14 -4.39 3.57
CA GLY A 136 1.46 -5.65 3.83
C GLY A 136 1.32 -6.56 2.63
N MET A 137 0.69 -7.73 2.82
CA MET A 137 0.60 -8.75 1.76
C MET A 137 -0.16 -8.28 0.51
N TRP A 138 -1.06 -7.30 0.68
CA TRP A 138 -1.83 -6.69 -0.40
C TRP A 138 -1.24 -5.36 -0.89
N GLN A 139 -0.08 -4.93 -0.39
CA GLN A 139 0.54 -3.65 -0.71
C GLN A 139 -0.46 -2.48 -0.69
N LEU A 140 -1.14 -2.30 0.46
CA LEU A 140 -2.10 -1.23 0.65
C LEU A 140 -1.38 0.11 0.55
N ASP A 141 -1.55 0.79 -0.59
CA ASP A 141 -0.83 2.00 -0.94
C ASP A 141 -1.53 3.26 -0.40
N SER A 142 -0.77 4.16 0.21
CA SER A 142 -1.28 5.44 0.75
C SER A 142 -2.00 6.36 -0.27
N ALA A 143 -1.86 6.13 -1.57
CA ALA A 143 -2.59 6.83 -2.63
C ALA A 143 -3.87 6.11 -3.10
N GLY A 144 -4.15 4.92 -2.56
CA GLY A 144 -5.28 4.08 -2.94
C GLY A 144 -5.86 3.41 -1.70
N LEU A 145 -5.89 2.07 -1.71
CA LEU A 145 -6.54 1.29 -0.65
C LEU A 145 -5.91 1.47 0.74
N GLY A 146 -4.66 1.94 0.83
CA GLY A 146 -3.94 2.26 2.06
C GLY A 146 -4.21 3.66 2.63
N THR A 147 -5.02 4.50 1.96
CA THR A 147 -5.10 5.94 2.26
C THR A 147 -5.53 6.24 3.70
N ASP A 148 -6.41 5.41 4.27
CA ASP A 148 -6.95 5.57 5.63
C ASP A 148 -6.48 4.46 6.59
N PHE A 149 -5.27 3.94 6.37
CA PHE A 149 -4.65 2.93 7.23
C PHE A 149 -3.26 3.35 7.69
N THR A 150 -2.94 3.00 8.92
CA THR A 150 -1.54 2.94 9.36
C THR A 150 -0.84 1.73 8.73
N ALA A 151 0.50 1.76 8.69
CA ALA A 151 1.28 0.58 8.32
C ALA A 151 0.95 -0.64 9.22
N ALA A 152 0.73 -0.42 10.52
CA ALA A 152 0.37 -1.49 11.45
C ALA A 152 -0.95 -2.17 11.07
N GLU A 153 -1.98 -1.39 10.72
CA GLU A 153 -3.28 -1.90 10.25
C GLU A 153 -3.16 -2.64 8.91
N ALA A 154 -2.26 -2.19 8.01
CA ALA A 154 -2.00 -2.89 6.76
C ALA A 154 -1.19 -4.19 6.94
N MET A 155 -0.37 -4.28 7.99
CA MET A 155 0.38 -5.49 8.36
C MET A 155 -0.45 -6.49 9.15
N ASP A 156 -1.50 -6.04 9.83
CA ASP A 156 -2.45 -6.91 10.52
C ASP A 156 -3.27 -7.71 9.50
N SER A 157 -2.90 -8.98 9.29
CA SER A 157 -3.52 -9.84 8.30
C SER A 157 -5.02 -10.06 8.53
N GLN A 158 -5.51 -10.02 9.78
CA GLN A 158 -6.94 -10.10 10.06
C GLN A 158 -7.64 -8.83 9.58
N TYR A 159 -7.14 -7.67 10.03
CA TYR A 159 -7.73 -6.37 9.73
C TYR A 159 -7.72 -6.09 8.22
N ALA A 160 -6.61 -6.42 7.55
CA ALA A 160 -6.47 -6.28 6.11
C ALA A 160 -7.36 -7.27 5.35
N ALA A 161 -7.43 -8.55 5.74
CA ALA A 161 -8.31 -9.53 5.09
C ALA A 161 -9.80 -9.12 5.14
N GLU A 162 -10.26 -8.60 6.28
CA GLU A 162 -11.63 -8.12 6.47
C GLU A 162 -12.03 -7.00 5.51
N ARG A 163 -11.07 -6.27 4.96
CA ARG A 163 -11.29 -5.20 3.97
C ARG A 163 -11.05 -5.68 2.54
N MET A 164 -10.00 -6.47 2.35
CA MET A 164 -9.59 -6.90 1.03
C MET A 164 -10.52 -7.92 0.42
N ALA A 165 -11.01 -8.88 1.20
CA ALA A 165 -11.96 -9.88 0.72
C ALA A 165 -13.24 -9.24 0.14
N PRO A 166 -14.00 -8.39 0.86
CA PRO A 166 -15.18 -7.74 0.28
C PRO A 166 -14.83 -6.82 -0.89
N PHE A 167 -13.78 -6.00 -0.79
CA PHE A 167 -13.37 -5.11 -1.89
C PHE A 167 -13.14 -5.87 -3.21
N ILE A 168 -12.39 -6.98 -3.15
CA ILE A 168 -12.04 -7.78 -4.32
C ILE A 168 -13.28 -8.50 -4.87
N VAL A 169 -14.10 -9.09 -3.99
CA VAL A 169 -15.35 -9.77 -4.38
C VAL A 169 -16.34 -8.78 -5.01
N ASP A 170 -16.47 -7.58 -4.47
CA ASP A 170 -17.35 -6.54 -5.00
C ASP A 170 -16.93 -6.10 -6.40
N LYS A 171 -15.63 -5.90 -6.64
CA LYS A 171 -15.11 -5.60 -7.98
C LYS A 171 -15.38 -6.75 -8.96
N TYR A 172 -15.15 -8.00 -8.55
CA TYR A 172 -15.49 -9.16 -9.36
C TYR A 172 -16.98 -9.17 -9.71
N CYS A 173 -17.86 -9.02 -8.72
CA CYS A 173 -19.31 -9.05 -8.93
C CYS A 173 -19.82 -7.86 -9.75
N ALA A 174 -19.28 -6.65 -9.57
CA ALA A 174 -19.61 -5.50 -10.42
C ALA A 174 -19.32 -5.79 -11.89
N ARG A 175 -18.19 -6.44 -12.19
CA ARG A 175 -17.86 -6.82 -13.57
C ARG A 175 -18.73 -7.98 -14.08
N ARG A 176 -19.10 -8.94 -13.23
CA ARG A 176 -20.04 -10.02 -13.60
C ARG A 176 -21.42 -9.47 -13.93
N ASN A 177 -21.94 -8.57 -13.10
CA ASN A 177 -23.28 -8.00 -13.23
C ASN A 177 -23.41 -7.04 -14.43
N SER A 178 -22.28 -6.52 -14.92
CA SER A 178 -22.20 -5.77 -16.19
C SER A 178 -21.96 -6.65 -17.43
N GLY A 179 -22.12 -7.97 -17.32
CA GLY A 179 -22.02 -8.92 -18.44
C GLY A 179 -20.60 -9.42 -18.74
N GLY A 180 -19.61 -9.11 -17.89
CA GLY A 180 -18.25 -9.62 -18.05
C GLY A 180 -18.15 -11.13 -17.82
N THR A 181 -17.31 -11.82 -18.60
CA THR A 181 -16.99 -13.25 -18.37
C THR A 181 -16.29 -13.45 -17.02
N PRO A 182 -16.25 -14.67 -16.44
CA PRO A 182 -15.54 -14.90 -15.19
C PRO A 182 -14.07 -14.46 -15.24
N ALA A 183 -13.37 -14.77 -16.33
CA ALA A 183 -11.97 -14.34 -16.53
C ALA A 183 -11.83 -12.80 -16.58
N ALA A 184 -12.72 -12.11 -17.31
CA ALA A 184 -12.70 -10.66 -17.37
C ALA A 184 -13.03 -10.01 -16.02
N ALA A 185 -13.89 -10.65 -15.21
CA ALA A 185 -14.23 -10.19 -13.87
C ALA A 185 -13.08 -10.36 -12.88
N ARG A 186 -12.33 -11.47 -12.95
CA ARG A 186 -11.12 -11.66 -12.14
C ARG A 186 -10.04 -10.64 -12.50
N ALA A 187 -9.76 -10.48 -13.80
CA ALA A 187 -8.82 -9.46 -14.26
C ALA A 187 -9.23 -8.05 -13.79
N HIS A 188 -10.53 -7.73 -13.75
CA HIS A 188 -11.03 -6.47 -13.22
C HIS A 188 -10.85 -6.33 -11.70
N ALA A 189 -11.04 -7.41 -10.94
CA ALA A 189 -10.87 -7.41 -9.49
C ALA A 189 -9.44 -7.04 -9.06
N TRP A 190 -8.45 -7.34 -9.90
CA TRP A 190 -7.03 -7.11 -9.61
C TRP A 190 -6.43 -5.86 -10.29
N THR A 191 -7.22 -4.97 -10.88
CA THR A 191 -6.68 -3.85 -11.67
C THR A 191 -5.80 -2.87 -10.88
N ASP A 192 -5.92 -2.85 -9.56
CA ASP A 192 -5.17 -1.94 -8.69
C ASP A 192 -3.73 -2.44 -8.43
N TRP A 193 -3.44 -3.70 -8.76
CA TRP A 193 -2.11 -4.30 -8.61
C TRP A 193 -1.43 -4.40 -9.96
N VAL A 194 -0.35 -3.64 -10.11
CA VAL A 194 0.46 -3.65 -11.34
C VAL A 194 0.96 -5.06 -11.64
N ALA A 195 1.43 -5.79 -10.62
CA ALA A 195 1.95 -7.15 -10.78
C ALA A 195 0.92 -8.14 -11.34
N CYS A 196 -0.38 -7.84 -11.27
CA CYS A 196 -1.44 -8.67 -11.84
C CYS A 196 -1.66 -8.50 -13.35
N ARG A 197 -1.03 -7.51 -13.98
CA ARG A 197 -1.11 -7.35 -15.44
C ARG A 197 -0.46 -8.56 -16.12
N GLN A 198 -0.72 -8.71 -17.42
CA GLN A 198 -0.20 -9.83 -18.23
C GLN A 198 -0.58 -11.25 -17.74
N GLY A 199 -1.52 -11.38 -16.80
CA GLY A 199 -2.10 -12.67 -16.40
C GLY A 199 -1.44 -13.35 -15.20
N ALA A 200 -0.46 -12.73 -14.54
CA ALA A 200 0.22 -13.35 -13.39
C ALA A 200 -0.76 -13.75 -12.26
N CYS A 201 -1.73 -12.89 -11.96
CA CYS A 201 -2.75 -13.19 -10.94
C CYS A 201 -3.81 -14.20 -11.40
N GLU A 202 -4.03 -14.34 -12.70
CA GLU A 202 -4.89 -15.41 -13.21
C GLU A 202 -4.21 -16.77 -13.01
N ASP A 203 -2.91 -16.89 -13.25
CA ASP A 203 -2.15 -18.12 -13.00
C ASP A 203 -2.20 -18.51 -11.51
N THR A 204 -1.88 -17.59 -10.62
CA THR A 204 -1.89 -17.87 -9.18
C THR A 204 -3.29 -18.13 -8.64
N TYR A 205 -4.33 -17.50 -9.18
CA TYR A 205 -5.71 -17.81 -8.85
C TYR A 205 -6.08 -19.27 -9.18
N GLN A 206 -5.78 -19.73 -10.41
CA GLN A 206 -6.10 -21.10 -10.82
C GLN A 206 -5.34 -22.11 -9.95
N ARG A 207 -4.09 -21.80 -9.59
CA ARG A 207 -3.29 -22.63 -8.68
C ARG A 207 -3.84 -22.63 -7.26
N ALA A 208 -4.22 -21.47 -6.73
CA ALA A 208 -4.79 -21.35 -5.40
C ALA A 208 -6.15 -22.07 -5.27
N LEU A 209 -6.97 -22.09 -6.34
CA LEU A 209 -8.18 -22.91 -6.40
C LEU A 209 -7.90 -24.41 -6.28
N ASN A 210 -6.76 -24.87 -6.81
CA ASN A 210 -6.34 -26.27 -6.71
C ASN A 210 -5.70 -26.60 -5.34
N GLY A 211 -5.53 -25.60 -4.48
CA GLY A 211 -5.01 -25.74 -3.13
C GLY A 211 -3.78 -24.87 -2.86
N VAL A 212 -3.69 -24.42 -1.61
CA VAL A 212 -2.55 -23.67 -1.07
C VAL A 212 -2.04 -24.43 0.13
N VAL A 213 -0.71 -24.51 0.28
CA VAL A 213 -0.11 -25.10 1.48
C VAL A 213 -0.06 -24.07 2.58
N ALA A 214 -0.87 -24.31 3.61
CA ALA A 214 -0.78 -23.58 4.87
C ALA A 214 0.55 -23.93 5.56
N VAL A 215 1.28 -22.91 6.02
CA VAL A 215 2.55 -23.09 6.72
C VAL A 215 2.57 -22.35 8.05
N ASP A 216 3.09 -22.99 9.08
CA ASP A 216 3.31 -22.36 10.37
C ASP A 216 4.47 -21.35 10.30
N GLY A 217 4.57 -20.50 11.33
CA GLY A 217 5.67 -19.55 11.49
C GLY A 217 5.51 -18.22 10.75
N VAL A 218 4.33 -17.97 10.18
CA VAL A 218 3.89 -16.62 9.78
C VAL A 218 2.64 -16.29 10.57
N ASP A 219 2.81 -15.38 11.54
CA ASP A 219 1.76 -14.93 12.43
C ASP A 219 0.91 -13.81 11.81
N ARG A 220 -0.11 -13.39 12.57
CA ARG A 220 -1.01 -12.29 12.22
C ARG A 220 -0.31 -11.01 11.71
N TYR A 221 0.83 -10.66 12.28
CA TYR A 221 1.54 -9.39 12.07
C TYR A 221 2.83 -9.53 11.26
N GLY A 222 3.19 -10.75 10.86
CA GLY A 222 4.37 -11.04 10.05
C GLY A 222 5.68 -10.72 10.75
N GLY A 223 5.72 -10.77 12.09
CA GLY A 223 6.87 -10.39 12.91
C GLY A 223 6.83 -8.96 13.46
N THR A 224 5.84 -8.15 13.09
CA THR A 224 5.61 -6.85 13.71
C THR A 224 5.13 -7.05 15.15
N GLN A 225 5.72 -6.30 16.08
CA GLN A 225 5.46 -6.47 17.50
C GLN A 225 4.52 -5.38 18.00
N MET A 226 3.33 -5.78 18.46
CA MET A 226 2.41 -4.85 19.13
C MET A 226 2.93 -4.51 20.53
N ARG A 227 2.98 -3.22 20.84
CA ARG A 227 3.57 -2.65 22.05
C ARG A 227 2.69 -1.52 22.59
N ARG A 228 3.03 -1.06 23.78
CA ARG A 228 2.50 0.14 24.40
C ARG A 228 3.60 1.21 24.45
N CYS A 229 3.33 2.40 23.92
CA CYS A 229 4.27 3.50 23.86
C CYS A 229 3.73 4.73 24.60
N TRP A 230 4.59 5.50 25.25
CA TRP A 230 4.32 6.85 25.72
C TRP A 230 4.85 7.87 24.72
N TYR A 231 3.97 8.74 24.25
CA TYR A 231 4.31 9.76 23.26
C TYR A 231 3.46 11.02 23.47
N GLN A 232 4.12 12.17 23.52
CA GLN A 232 3.50 13.49 23.73
C GLN A 232 2.53 13.55 24.91
N GLY A 233 2.92 12.96 26.05
CA GLY A 233 2.16 13.05 27.30
C GLY A 233 0.99 12.07 27.40
N GLY A 234 0.88 11.09 26.50
CA GLY A 234 -0.13 10.05 26.56
C GLY A 234 0.39 8.66 26.18
N ALA A 235 -0.31 7.64 26.64
CA ALA A 235 -0.03 6.25 26.28
C ALA A 235 -0.84 5.84 25.04
N HIS A 236 -0.20 5.19 24.08
CA HIS A 236 -0.74 4.75 22.79
C HIS A 236 -0.40 3.30 22.54
N ASP A 237 -1.26 2.61 21.78
CA ASP A 237 -0.87 1.34 21.17
C ASP A 237 0.04 1.67 20.00
N CYS A 238 1.13 0.92 19.89
CA CYS A 238 2.13 1.13 18.88
C CYS A 238 2.59 -0.22 18.31
N ALA A 239 3.01 -0.21 17.06
CA ALA A 239 3.62 -1.38 16.44
C ALA A 239 5.10 -1.11 16.22
N PHE A 240 5.97 -1.96 16.75
CA PHE A 240 7.40 -1.93 16.43
C PHE A 240 7.66 -2.84 15.22
N VAL A 241 8.09 -2.23 14.13
CA VAL A 241 8.41 -2.86 12.86
C VAL A 241 9.92 -2.92 12.73
N ASP A 242 10.45 -4.14 12.67
CA ASP A 242 11.86 -4.40 12.38
C ASP A 242 11.94 -5.34 11.19
N PRO A 243 12.37 -4.86 10.00
CA PRO A 243 12.48 -5.70 8.80
C PRO A 243 13.35 -6.95 8.97
N ALA A 244 14.28 -6.98 9.94
CA ALA A 244 15.06 -8.18 10.22
C ALA A 244 14.23 -9.32 10.81
N ASN A 245 13.07 -9.02 11.39
CA ASN A 245 12.16 -9.99 12.00
C ASN A 245 10.99 -10.40 11.08
N ALA A 246 11.02 -10.00 9.81
CA ALA A 246 9.96 -10.31 8.86
C ALA A 246 9.75 -11.82 8.72
N GLN A 247 8.52 -12.27 8.94
CA GLN A 247 8.11 -13.66 8.78
C GLN A 247 7.56 -13.89 7.37
N GLY A 248 7.84 -15.07 6.82
CA GLY A 248 7.46 -15.43 5.46
C GLY A 248 8.45 -14.91 4.41
N SER A 249 7.95 -14.43 3.28
CA SER A 249 8.78 -13.92 2.19
C SER A 249 9.43 -12.60 2.57
N ALA A 250 10.76 -12.60 2.66
CA ALA A 250 11.59 -11.42 2.94
C ALA A 250 12.37 -10.94 1.71
N TRP A 251 11.95 -11.33 0.49
CA TRP A 251 12.65 -10.93 -0.75
C TRP A 251 12.76 -9.41 -0.89
N TRP A 252 11.73 -8.68 -0.43
CA TRP A 252 11.68 -7.23 -0.41
C TRP A 252 12.79 -6.64 0.48
N ALA A 253 13.16 -7.29 1.58
CA ALA A 253 14.23 -6.83 2.47
C ALA A 253 15.63 -7.18 1.93
N ALA A 254 15.74 -8.05 0.92
CA ALA A 254 17.02 -8.47 0.36
C ALA A 254 17.65 -7.38 -0.55
N PRO A 255 18.99 -7.40 -0.72
CA PRO A 255 19.64 -6.64 -1.78
C PRO A 255 19.01 -6.98 -3.14
N GLY A 256 18.67 -5.95 -3.93
CA GLY A 256 17.98 -6.14 -5.21
C GLY A 256 16.47 -6.39 -5.12
N GLY A 257 15.90 -6.52 -3.92
CA GLY A 257 14.44 -6.64 -3.69
C GLY A 257 13.63 -5.36 -3.96
N GLY A 258 14.27 -4.31 -4.48
CA GLY A 258 13.66 -3.03 -4.83
C GLY A 258 14.69 -1.90 -4.87
N ARG A 259 14.21 -0.71 -5.24
CA ARG A 259 15.01 0.50 -5.49
C ARG A 259 15.17 1.39 -4.26
N SER A 260 14.15 1.45 -3.41
CA SER A 260 14.19 2.27 -2.20
C SER A 260 15.08 1.62 -1.13
N PRO A 261 15.62 2.36 -0.16
CA PRO A 261 16.24 1.75 1.02
C PRO A 261 15.29 0.79 1.73
N VAL A 262 15.83 -0.16 2.50
CA VAL A 262 15.06 -0.87 3.52
C VAL A 262 14.99 0.05 4.73
N ALA A 263 13.79 0.31 5.26
CA ALA A 263 13.66 1.13 6.46
C ALA A 263 14.44 0.53 7.64
N ALA A 264 15.08 1.38 8.44
CA ALA A 264 15.55 0.99 9.76
C ALA A 264 14.35 0.73 10.68
N PRO A 265 14.51 0.01 11.81
CA PRO A 265 13.39 -0.30 12.69
C PRO A 265 12.65 0.97 13.16
N PHE A 266 11.32 0.90 13.20
CA PHE A 266 10.46 2.03 13.49
C PHE A 266 9.19 1.63 14.24
N TYR A 267 8.59 2.61 14.91
CA TYR A 267 7.29 2.50 15.53
C TYR A 267 6.22 3.08 14.61
N VAL A 268 5.04 2.49 14.63
CA VAL A 268 3.82 3.01 14.00
C VAL A 268 2.81 3.32 15.09
N ILE A 269 2.29 4.55 15.09
CA ILE A 269 1.24 4.99 16.02
C ILE A 269 0.12 5.65 15.21
N ARG A 270 -1.12 5.31 15.51
CA ARG A 270 -2.29 6.07 15.07
C ARG A 270 -2.53 7.22 16.05
N LEU A 271 -2.55 8.45 15.55
CA LEU A 271 -2.89 9.63 16.32
C LEU A 271 -4.25 10.15 15.87
N ASP A 272 -5.23 10.11 16.77
CA ASP A 272 -6.57 10.65 16.53
C ASP A 272 -6.73 11.96 17.31
N SER A 273 -7.03 13.06 16.61
CA SER A 273 -7.26 14.37 17.22
C SER A 273 -8.21 15.21 16.39
N GLY A 274 -9.16 15.87 17.07
CA GLY A 274 -10.07 16.83 16.45
C GLY A 274 -10.91 16.27 15.28
N GLY A 275 -11.20 14.96 15.27
CA GLY A 275 -11.92 14.29 14.18
C GLY A 275 -11.05 13.92 12.98
N SER A 276 -9.73 14.06 13.08
CA SER A 276 -8.77 13.63 12.06
C SER A 276 -7.84 12.54 12.60
N SER A 277 -7.40 11.66 11.70
CA SER A 277 -6.46 10.58 12.00
C SER A 277 -5.16 10.79 11.23
N THR A 278 -4.04 10.49 11.88
CA THR A 278 -2.70 10.59 11.30
C THR A 278 -1.90 9.34 11.63
N GLU A 279 -1.21 8.80 10.64
CA GLU A 279 -0.16 7.81 10.86
C GLU A 279 1.13 8.54 11.26
N LEU A 280 1.67 8.16 12.41
CA LEU A 280 3.02 8.52 12.84
C LEU A 280 3.92 7.31 12.62
N ARG A 281 5.03 7.50 11.90
CA ARG A 281 6.18 6.58 11.93
C ARG A 281 7.33 7.23 12.67
N TYR A 282 7.94 6.50 13.60
CA TYR A 282 8.92 7.03 14.53
C TYR A 282 10.15 6.12 14.58
N TRP A 283 11.32 6.66 14.30
CA TRP A 283 12.60 5.98 14.37
C TRP A 283 13.37 6.46 15.59
N LEU A 284 13.69 5.54 16.50
CA LEU A 284 14.62 5.84 17.58
C LEU A 284 16.04 5.98 17.00
N SER A 285 16.81 6.92 17.52
CA SER A 285 18.24 7.12 17.20
C SER A 285 19.05 5.83 17.36
N ILE A 286 18.81 5.09 18.46
CA ILE A 286 19.47 3.83 18.78
C ILE A 286 19.24 2.72 17.73
N ASP A 287 18.14 2.75 16.98
CA ASP A 287 17.83 1.75 15.96
C ASP A 287 18.18 2.22 14.54
N SER A 288 18.00 3.52 14.27
CA SER A 288 18.14 4.09 12.92
C SER A 288 19.57 4.45 12.55
N GLY A 289 20.45 4.64 13.53
CA GLY A 289 21.79 5.18 13.33
C GLY A 289 21.83 6.70 13.14
N ALA A 290 20.69 7.38 13.21
CA ALA A 290 20.63 8.83 13.26
C ALA A 290 21.09 9.35 14.64
N SER A 291 21.64 10.56 14.69
CA SER A 291 22.11 11.17 15.95
C SER A 291 20.99 11.59 16.91
N THR A 292 19.75 11.68 16.40
CA THR A 292 18.55 12.02 17.17
C THR A 292 17.39 11.20 16.64
N ASP A 293 16.36 11.03 17.46
CA ASP A 293 15.10 10.43 17.02
C ASP A 293 14.47 11.20 15.86
N VAL A 294 13.81 10.47 14.97
CA VAL A 294 13.20 11.02 13.75
C VAL A 294 11.75 10.57 13.66
N ARG A 295 10.87 11.46 13.20
CA ARG A 295 9.49 11.11 12.91
C ARG A 295 9.03 11.59 11.54
N ALA A 296 8.14 10.81 10.94
CA ALA A 296 7.35 11.17 9.77
C ALA A 296 5.86 11.04 10.09
N MET A 297 5.07 12.01 9.65
CA MET A 297 3.62 12.01 9.83
C MET A 297 2.91 12.05 8.48
N ARG A 298 1.86 11.24 8.36
CA ARG A 298 0.96 11.16 7.21
C ARG A 298 -0.50 11.30 7.65
N PRO A 299 -1.16 12.43 7.38
CA PRO A 299 -2.60 12.53 7.59
C PRO A 299 -3.34 11.48 6.75
N PHE A 300 -4.44 10.94 7.27
CA PHE A 300 -5.29 10.04 6.51
C PHE A 300 -5.92 10.77 5.32
N GLY A 301 -6.18 10.05 4.22
CA GLY A 301 -6.60 10.65 2.95
C GLY A 301 -5.46 11.26 2.12
N VAL A 302 -4.22 11.30 2.63
CA VAL A 302 -3.08 11.95 1.97
C VAL A 302 -2.08 10.94 1.42
N ASN A 303 -1.65 11.17 0.17
CA ASN A 303 -0.60 10.40 -0.51
C ASN A 303 0.77 10.71 0.10
N ALA A 304 1.46 9.68 0.59
CA ALA A 304 2.79 9.84 1.20
C ALA A 304 3.84 10.43 0.23
N ARG A 305 3.67 10.26 -1.08
CA ARG A 305 4.65 10.74 -2.08
C ARG A 305 4.78 12.26 -2.14
N ASN A 306 3.85 13.01 -1.55
CA ASN A 306 3.87 14.47 -1.53
C ASN A 306 3.26 15.11 -0.27
N GLY A 307 2.85 14.32 0.73
CA GLY A 307 2.13 14.82 1.90
C GLY A 307 2.70 14.41 3.25
N LEU A 308 3.97 13.98 3.29
CA LEU A 308 4.66 13.67 4.54
C LEU A 308 5.22 14.91 5.23
N SER A 309 5.17 14.91 6.56
CA SER A 309 5.88 15.88 7.40
C SER A 309 6.97 15.18 8.19
N TRP A 310 8.23 15.54 7.93
CA TRP A 310 9.41 15.02 8.63
C TRP A 310 9.90 16.00 9.70
N SER A 311 10.32 15.50 10.85
CA SER A 311 10.92 16.33 11.91
C SER A 311 11.78 15.50 12.87
N THR A 312 12.54 16.17 13.74
CA THR A 312 13.13 15.53 14.92
C THR A 312 12.03 15.07 15.87
N GLY A 313 12.18 13.87 16.39
CA GLY A 313 11.25 13.29 17.35
C GLY A 313 11.36 13.97 18.72
N PRO A 314 10.23 14.27 19.40
CA PRO A 314 10.24 14.86 20.75
C PRO A 314 10.52 13.84 21.86
N GLY A 315 11.05 12.66 21.52
CA GLY A 315 11.10 11.48 22.39
C GLY A 315 9.89 10.54 22.26
N LEU A 316 10.15 9.24 22.36
CA LEU A 316 9.17 8.17 22.47
C LEU A 316 9.69 7.15 23.49
N CYS A 317 8.86 6.78 24.45
CA CYS A 317 9.17 5.69 25.37
C CYS A 317 8.35 4.46 25.01
N ASP A 318 9.02 3.37 24.66
CA ASP A 318 8.38 2.07 24.57
C ASP A 318 8.25 1.46 25.97
N LEU A 319 7.03 1.45 26.49
CA LEU A 319 6.72 0.96 27.83
C LEU A 319 6.80 -0.57 27.91
N THR A 320 6.70 -1.28 26.78
CA THR A 320 6.76 -2.75 26.72
C THR A 320 8.20 -3.24 26.78
N ALA A 321 9.09 -2.61 26.00
CA ALA A 321 10.50 -2.97 25.95
C ALA A 321 11.41 -2.10 26.83
N GLN A 322 10.85 -1.07 27.50
CA GLN A 322 11.57 -0.13 28.37
C GLN A 322 12.76 0.52 27.66
N ARG A 323 12.49 1.14 26.50
CA ARG A 323 13.52 1.77 25.65
C ARG A 323 13.05 3.06 25.00
N GLY A 324 14.00 3.89 24.61
CA GLY A 324 13.76 5.26 24.16
C GLY A 324 13.75 6.21 25.36
N ASP A 325 12.93 7.26 25.30
CA ASP A 325 12.88 8.33 26.31
C ASP A 325 11.95 7.98 27.49
N CYS A 326 12.24 6.84 28.14
CA CYS A 326 11.69 6.41 29.42
C CYS A 326 12.57 6.95 30.57
#